data_AF-A0A3C0GHT3-F1
#
_entry.id   AF-A0A3C0GHT3-F1
#
_cell.length_a   1.000
_cell.length_b   1.000
_cell.length_c   1.000
_cell.angle_alpha   90.00
_cell.angle_beta   90.00
_cell.angle_gamma   90.00
#
_symmetry.space_group_name_H-M   'P 1'
#
loop_
_entity.id
_entity.type
_entity.pdbx_description
1 polymer ?
#
loop_
_entity_poly.entity_id
_entity_poly.type
_entity_poly.pdbx_seq_one_letter_code
_entity_poly.pdbx_strand_id
1 'polypeptide(L)'
;MYIYNVTTNIEETAHDSWLQWMKETHIPQVLSTGKFLSAKFTKVLVEEDMGGYTYSVQYTVPDKATLDRYYEEDAPALMESIQKKFAGQLVSFKTELEVVDEYFVQRATATHFLFTYGTLQEREVQLGVFARPLNGFEDELPSYIISDQKIADLYPTLQHTGKAEDSIKGQVYTLSHQELQKADVYEGEAYERIEIQLASGKKAWAYIAKF
;
A
#
# COMPACT_ATOMS: atom_id res chain seq x y z
N MET A 1 -8.14 -10.83 4.76
CA MET A 1 -6.94 -10.65 3.92
C MET A 1 -6.12 -11.91 4.01
N TYR A 2 -5.59 -12.37 2.90
CA TYR A 2 -4.74 -13.57 2.84
C TYR A 2 -3.39 -13.22 2.22
N ILE A 3 -2.41 -14.07 2.47
CA ILE A 3 -1.11 -14.05 1.82
C ILE A 3 -0.97 -15.32 1.00
N TYR A 4 -0.74 -15.15 -0.29
CA TYR A 4 -0.26 -16.21 -1.17
C TYR A 4 1.27 -16.16 -1.19
N ASN A 5 1.91 -17.09 -0.47
CA ASN A 5 3.36 -17.20 -0.41
C ASN A 5 3.86 -18.25 -1.42
N VAL A 6 4.85 -17.89 -2.21
CA VAL A 6 5.61 -18.82 -3.07
C VAL A 6 7.07 -18.80 -2.63
N THR A 7 7.57 -19.96 -2.20
CA THR A 7 8.98 -20.16 -1.89
C THR A 7 9.63 -20.90 -3.04
N THR A 8 10.75 -20.38 -3.54
CA THR A 8 11.49 -20.91 -4.69
C THR A 8 12.95 -21.08 -4.34
N ASN A 9 13.47 -22.29 -4.50
CA ASN A 9 14.91 -22.54 -4.59
C ASN A 9 15.31 -22.54 -6.08
N ILE A 10 16.33 -21.75 -6.43
CA ILE A 10 16.85 -21.58 -7.79
C ILE A 10 18.33 -21.98 -7.83
N GLU A 11 18.72 -22.75 -8.84
CA GLU A 11 20.11 -23.13 -9.08
C GLU A 11 21.01 -21.91 -9.29
N GLU A 12 22.26 -21.99 -8.84
CA GLU A 12 23.23 -20.88 -8.94
C GLU A 12 23.43 -20.37 -10.36
N THR A 13 23.41 -21.28 -11.36
CA THR A 13 23.63 -20.93 -12.78
C THR A 13 22.49 -20.12 -13.39
N ALA A 14 21.28 -20.24 -12.84
CA ALA A 14 20.08 -19.54 -13.29
C ALA A 14 19.69 -18.36 -12.38
N HIS A 15 20.39 -18.19 -11.25
CA HIS A 15 20.03 -17.26 -10.19
C HIS A 15 19.86 -15.82 -10.68
N ASP A 16 20.88 -15.24 -11.30
CA ASP A 16 20.87 -13.80 -11.63
C ASP A 16 19.82 -13.46 -12.69
N SER A 17 19.67 -14.32 -13.70
CA SER A 17 18.67 -14.16 -14.76
C SER A 17 17.25 -14.36 -14.23
N TRP A 18 17.05 -15.34 -13.34
CA TRP A 18 15.78 -15.54 -12.65
C TRP A 18 15.44 -14.36 -11.73
N LEU A 19 16.40 -13.88 -10.93
CA LEU A 19 16.20 -12.77 -10.01
C LEU A 19 15.82 -11.49 -10.75
N GLN A 20 16.50 -11.19 -11.86
CA GLN A 20 16.15 -10.06 -12.70
C GLN A 20 14.74 -10.23 -13.29
N TRP A 21 14.45 -11.38 -13.89
CA TRP A 21 13.16 -11.67 -14.50
C TRP A 21 12.00 -11.61 -13.50
N MET A 22 12.20 -12.07 -12.28
CA MET A 22 11.21 -11.97 -11.20
C MET A 22 10.85 -10.51 -10.91
N LYS A 23 11.86 -9.64 -10.80
CA LYS A 23 11.69 -8.22 -10.49
C LYS A 23 11.07 -7.44 -11.65
N GLU A 24 11.50 -7.71 -12.87
CA GLU A 24 11.16 -6.89 -14.04
C GLU A 24 9.96 -7.41 -14.83
N THR A 25 9.59 -8.68 -14.66
CA THR A 25 8.53 -9.31 -15.46
C THR A 25 7.52 -10.04 -14.59
N HIS A 26 7.92 -11.07 -13.85
CA HIS A 26 6.96 -11.97 -13.22
C HIS A 26 6.12 -11.32 -12.12
N ILE A 27 6.77 -10.68 -11.13
CA ILE A 27 6.05 -10.00 -10.04
C ILE A 27 5.16 -8.88 -10.60
N PRO A 28 5.64 -7.99 -11.51
CA PRO A 28 4.77 -7.02 -12.16
C PRO A 28 3.57 -7.64 -12.89
N GLN A 29 3.74 -8.76 -13.60
CA GLN A 29 2.64 -9.45 -14.29
C GLN A 29 1.61 -9.99 -13.30
N VAL A 30 2.04 -10.62 -12.21
CA VAL A 30 1.13 -11.09 -11.15
C VAL A 30 0.34 -9.92 -10.56
N LEU A 31 1.00 -8.80 -10.26
CA LEU A 31 0.32 -7.60 -9.76
C LEU A 31 -0.61 -6.96 -10.79
N SER A 32 -0.27 -7.02 -12.08
CA SER A 32 -1.09 -6.44 -13.18
C SER A 32 -2.43 -7.14 -13.39
N THR A 33 -2.62 -8.34 -12.80
CA THR A 33 -3.92 -9.02 -12.76
C THR A 33 -4.98 -8.22 -11.99
N GLY A 34 -4.55 -7.27 -11.14
CA GLY A 34 -5.43 -6.50 -10.26
C GLY A 34 -5.98 -7.31 -9.07
N LYS A 35 -5.58 -8.57 -8.91
CA LYS A 35 -6.06 -9.46 -7.84
C LYS A 35 -5.26 -9.36 -6.54
N PHE A 36 -4.07 -8.75 -6.58
CA PHE A 36 -3.18 -8.61 -5.42
C PHE A 36 -2.95 -7.14 -5.07
N LEU A 37 -2.96 -6.84 -3.77
CA LEU A 37 -2.77 -5.51 -3.21
C LEU A 37 -1.29 -5.11 -3.15
N SER A 38 -0.41 -6.08 -2.90
CA SER A 38 1.02 -5.85 -2.76
C SER A 38 1.81 -7.15 -2.90
N ALA A 39 3.12 -7.03 -3.13
CA ALA A 39 4.06 -8.13 -3.10
C ALA A 39 5.28 -7.78 -2.25
N LYS A 40 5.79 -8.76 -1.48
CA LYS A 40 7.05 -8.67 -0.75
C LYS A 40 7.99 -9.77 -1.24
N PHE A 41 9.10 -9.38 -1.86
CA PHE A 41 10.11 -10.32 -2.38
C PHE A 41 11.32 -10.37 -1.44
N THR A 42 11.63 -11.55 -0.92
CA THR A 42 12.64 -11.76 0.12
C THR A 42 13.59 -12.91 -0.22
N LYS A 43 14.82 -12.82 0.26
CA LYS A 43 15.82 -13.91 0.20
C LYS A 43 15.84 -14.63 1.55
N VAL A 44 15.85 -15.95 1.53
CA VAL A 44 16.11 -16.78 2.71
C VAL A 44 17.61 -16.78 2.95
N LEU A 45 18.02 -16.41 4.17
CA LEU A 45 19.44 -16.25 4.54
C LEU A 45 20.05 -17.51 5.15
N VAL A 46 19.25 -18.54 5.40
CA VAL A 46 19.74 -19.83 5.90
C VAL A 46 20.49 -20.52 4.75
N GLU A 47 21.73 -20.94 5.01
CA GLU A 47 22.47 -21.79 4.09
C GLU A 47 21.83 -23.18 4.09
N GLU A 48 21.28 -23.58 2.96
CA GLU A 48 20.72 -24.92 2.76
C GLU A 48 21.79 -25.81 2.12
N ASP A 49 21.98 -27.01 2.66
CA ASP A 49 22.96 -28.00 2.16
C ASP A 49 22.69 -28.45 0.70
N MET A 50 21.55 -28.08 0.14
CA MET A 50 21.10 -28.47 -1.21
C MET A 50 21.64 -27.56 -2.34
N GLY A 51 22.43 -26.53 -2.01
CA GLY A 51 22.96 -25.57 -2.98
C GLY A 51 21.90 -24.64 -3.57
N GLY A 52 22.34 -23.67 -4.38
CA GLY A 52 21.44 -22.66 -4.96
C GLY A 52 21.03 -21.55 -3.98
N TYR A 53 19.98 -20.82 -4.33
CA TYR A 53 19.46 -19.72 -3.53
C TYR A 53 17.96 -19.85 -3.31
N THR A 54 17.52 -19.64 -2.07
CA THR A 54 16.10 -19.72 -1.72
C THR A 54 15.52 -18.32 -1.52
N TYR A 55 14.36 -18.08 -2.14
CA TYR A 55 13.60 -16.84 -2.07
C TYR A 55 12.14 -17.10 -1.72
N SER A 56 11.48 -16.12 -1.12
CA SER A 56 10.03 -16.12 -0.87
C SER A 56 9.41 -14.85 -1.45
N VAL A 57 8.33 -15.02 -2.22
CA VAL A 57 7.45 -13.93 -2.62
C VAL A 57 6.11 -14.08 -1.92
N GLN A 58 5.73 -13.06 -1.16
CA GLN A 58 4.45 -12.99 -0.47
C GLN A 58 3.55 -11.99 -1.18
N TYR A 59 2.44 -12.46 -1.74
CA TYR A 59 1.43 -11.63 -2.38
C TYR A 59 0.22 -11.46 -1.48
N THR A 60 -0.16 -10.22 -1.20
CA THR A 60 -1.32 -9.89 -0.37
C THR A 60 -2.57 -9.86 -1.23
N VAL A 61 -3.62 -10.60 -0.84
CA VAL A 61 -4.90 -10.69 -1.57
C VAL A 61 -6.05 -10.30 -0.62
N PRO A 62 -7.06 -9.52 -1.08
CA PRO A 62 -8.10 -8.98 -0.21
C PRO A 62 -8.92 -10.09 0.48
N ASP A 63 -9.29 -11.12 -0.28
CA ASP A 63 -10.17 -12.20 0.16
C ASP A 63 -9.85 -13.53 -0.57
N LYS A 64 -10.44 -14.62 -0.06
CA LYS A 64 -10.19 -15.98 -0.57
C LYS A 64 -10.78 -16.21 -1.96
N ALA A 65 -11.96 -15.65 -2.28
CA ALA A 65 -12.58 -15.80 -3.59
C ALA A 65 -11.74 -15.15 -4.70
N THR A 66 -11.09 -14.02 -4.42
CA THR A 66 -10.14 -13.38 -5.33
C THR A 66 -8.90 -14.24 -5.56
N LEU A 67 -8.39 -14.92 -4.53
CA LEU A 67 -7.29 -15.88 -4.68
C LEU A 67 -7.70 -17.09 -5.53
N ASP A 68 -8.91 -17.59 -5.35
CA ASP A 68 -9.41 -18.74 -6.11
C ASP A 68 -9.57 -18.37 -7.59
N ARG A 69 -10.09 -17.18 -7.91
CA ARG A 69 -10.10 -16.65 -9.28
C ARG A 69 -8.71 -16.51 -9.89
N TYR A 70 -7.71 -16.09 -9.11
CA TYR A 70 -6.33 -16.05 -9.60
C TYR A 70 -5.82 -17.43 -10.04
N TYR A 71 -6.14 -18.48 -9.29
CA TYR A 71 -5.74 -19.84 -9.65
C TYR A 71 -6.40 -20.33 -10.95
N GLU A 72 -7.65 -19.94 -11.18
CA GLU A 72 -8.40 -20.36 -12.36
C GLU A 72 -8.04 -19.54 -13.61
N GLU A 73 -7.91 -18.22 -13.46
CA GLU A 73 -7.84 -17.28 -14.58
C GLU A 73 -6.40 -16.97 -15.02
N ASP A 74 -5.45 -16.83 -14.08
CA ASP A 74 -4.11 -16.27 -14.39
C ASP A 74 -2.96 -17.23 -14.12
N ALA A 75 -3.03 -18.00 -13.03
CA ALA A 75 -1.95 -18.88 -12.59
C ALA A 75 -1.48 -19.85 -13.69
N PRO A 76 -2.33 -20.47 -14.53
CA PRO A 76 -1.87 -21.39 -15.57
C PRO A 76 -0.89 -20.74 -16.56
N ALA A 77 -1.22 -19.55 -17.07
CA ALA A 77 -0.37 -18.82 -18.02
C ALA A 77 0.93 -18.33 -17.38
N LEU A 78 0.85 -17.85 -16.13
CA LEU A 78 2.01 -17.40 -15.38
C LEU A 78 2.97 -18.55 -15.06
N MET A 79 2.45 -19.71 -14.67
CA MET A 79 3.25 -20.92 -14.44
C MET A 79 3.90 -21.43 -15.73
N GLU A 80 3.19 -21.38 -16.86
CA GLU A 80 3.75 -21.75 -18.16
C GLU A 80 4.95 -20.87 -18.53
N SER A 81 4.89 -19.57 -18.22
CA SER A 81 6.01 -18.63 -18.45
C SER A 81 7.26 -18.96 -17.63
N ILE A 82 7.08 -19.43 -16.39
CA ILE A 82 8.18 -19.89 -15.52
C ILE A 82 8.79 -21.14 -16.13
N GLN A 83 7.96 -22.14 -16.47
CA GLN A 83 8.42 -23.41 -17.04
C GLN A 83 9.18 -23.19 -18.35
N LYS A 84 8.70 -22.31 -19.24
CA LYS A 84 9.38 -21.99 -20.50
C LYS A 84 10.78 -21.39 -20.30
N LYS A 85 11.03 -20.68 -19.20
CA LYS A 85 12.28 -19.95 -18.97
C LYS A 85 13.26 -20.70 -18.07
N PHE A 86 12.78 -21.43 -17.08
CA PHE A 86 13.58 -21.99 -15.99
C PHE A 86 13.23 -23.45 -15.67
N ALA A 87 12.66 -24.19 -16.62
CA ALA A 87 12.35 -25.62 -16.44
C ALA A 87 13.57 -26.39 -15.94
N GLY A 88 13.39 -27.14 -14.86
CA GLY A 88 14.42 -27.98 -14.26
C GLY A 88 15.48 -27.23 -13.44
N GLN A 89 15.46 -25.89 -13.41
CA GLN A 89 16.47 -25.08 -12.70
C GLN A 89 15.96 -24.53 -11.36
N LEU A 90 14.66 -24.71 -11.09
CA LEU A 90 14.03 -24.25 -9.85
C LEU A 90 13.04 -25.27 -9.31
N VAL A 91 12.80 -25.17 -8.02
CA VAL A 91 11.73 -25.87 -7.31
C VAL A 91 10.96 -24.83 -6.50
N SER A 92 9.64 -24.78 -6.70
CA SER A 92 8.76 -23.86 -5.98
C SER A 92 7.65 -24.62 -5.27
N PHE A 93 7.30 -24.14 -4.07
CA PHE A 93 6.08 -24.57 -3.37
C PHE A 93 5.32 -23.35 -2.86
N LYS A 94 4.00 -23.54 -2.70
CA LYS A 94 3.08 -22.49 -2.28
C LYS A 94 2.53 -22.75 -0.88
N THR A 95 2.25 -21.67 -0.17
CA THR A 95 1.57 -21.69 1.13
C THR A 95 0.56 -20.55 1.18
N GLU A 96 -0.65 -20.86 1.64
CA GLU A 96 -1.70 -19.86 1.86
C GLU A 96 -1.76 -19.55 3.34
N LEU A 97 -1.73 -18.26 3.69
CA LEU A 97 -1.76 -17.79 5.06
C LEU A 97 -2.93 -16.83 5.23
N GLU A 98 -3.73 -17.03 6.27
CA GLU A 98 -4.72 -16.05 6.69
C GLU A 98 -4.04 -15.00 7.57
N VAL A 99 -4.25 -13.72 7.27
CA VAL A 99 -3.76 -12.64 8.12
C VAL A 99 -4.72 -12.48 9.30
N VAL A 100 -4.30 -13.00 10.46
CA VAL A 100 -5.06 -12.87 11.71
C VAL A 100 -4.92 -11.48 12.31
N ASP A 101 -3.70 -10.94 12.34
CA ASP A 101 -3.40 -9.60 12.84
C ASP A 101 -2.05 -9.10 12.27
N GLU A 102 -1.85 -7.79 12.26
CA GLU A 102 -0.59 -7.14 11.85
C GLU A 102 -0.18 -6.08 12.86
N TYR A 103 1.00 -6.27 13.46
CA TYR A 103 1.55 -5.33 14.44
C TYR A 103 2.60 -4.44 13.79
N PHE A 104 2.39 -3.13 13.87
CA PHE A 104 3.35 -2.14 13.42
C PHE A 104 3.97 -1.46 14.64
N VAL A 105 5.31 -1.39 14.68
CA VAL A 105 5.99 -0.60 15.71
C VAL A 105 5.68 0.87 15.44
N GLN A 106 4.95 1.50 16.35
CA GLN A 106 4.89 2.96 16.42
C GLN A 106 6.27 3.46 16.86
N ARG A 107 7.19 3.67 15.92
CA ARG A 107 8.40 4.42 16.23
C ARG A 107 7.96 5.86 16.50
N ALA A 108 8.47 6.46 17.58
CA ALA A 108 8.30 7.87 17.94
C ALA A 108 8.90 8.86 16.90
N THR A 109 9.11 8.43 15.66
CA THR A 109 9.39 9.25 14.49
C THR A 109 8.12 9.71 13.77
N ALA A 110 6.95 9.17 14.14
CA ALA A 110 5.65 9.67 13.67
C ALA A 110 5.30 10.96 14.41
N THR A 111 5.82 12.08 13.92
CA THR A 111 5.67 13.41 14.54
C THR A 111 4.61 14.27 13.85
N HIS A 112 4.04 13.80 12.74
CA HIS A 112 3.08 14.58 11.96
C HIS A 112 1.67 14.07 12.17
N PHE A 113 0.76 14.98 12.50
CA PHE A 113 -0.67 14.75 12.37
C PHE A 113 -1.10 15.14 10.96
N LEU A 114 -1.89 14.29 10.30
CA LEU A 114 -2.53 14.59 9.03
C LEU A 114 -4.05 14.51 9.23
N PHE A 115 -4.73 15.64 9.09
CA PHE A 115 -6.19 15.70 9.09
C PHE A 115 -6.71 15.37 7.69
N THR A 116 -7.64 14.42 7.61
CA THR A 116 -8.21 13.93 6.36
C THR A 116 -9.73 14.07 6.40
N TYR A 117 -10.32 14.41 5.25
CA TYR A 117 -11.76 14.62 5.07
C TYR A 117 -12.27 13.96 3.76
N GLY A 118 -11.49 13.03 3.20
CA GLY A 118 -11.74 12.39 1.90
C GLY A 118 -11.18 10.96 1.81
N THR A 119 -10.81 10.53 0.59
CA THR A 119 -10.49 9.13 0.25
C THR A 119 -9.34 8.51 1.03
N LEU A 120 -8.39 9.30 1.56
CA LEU A 120 -7.34 8.80 2.47
C LEU A 120 -7.88 8.17 3.76
N GLN A 121 -9.17 8.34 4.07
CA GLN A 121 -9.84 7.62 5.16
C GLN A 121 -10.14 6.15 4.82
N GLU A 122 -10.17 5.78 3.54
CA GLU A 122 -10.53 4.44 3.09
C GLU A 122 -9.37 3.46 3.27
N ARG A 123 -9.66 2.29 3.84
CA ARG A 123 -8.64 1.29 4.17
C ARG A 123 -7.85 0.81 2.95
N GLU A 124 -8.52 0.60 1.81
CA GLU A 124 -7.86 0.13 0.58
C GLU A 124 -6.89 1.17 0.02
N VAL A 125 -7.28 2.45 0.08
CA VAL A 125 -6.39 3.57 -0.29
C VAL A 125 -5.18 3.61 0.63
N GLN A 126 -5.35 3.48 1.94
CA GLN A 126 -4.24 3.45 2.89
C GLN A 126 -3.28 2.27 2.65
N LEU A 127 -3.82 1.09 2.34
CA LEU A 127 -3.01 -0.07 1.97
C LEU A 127 -2.24 0.18 0.67
N GLY A 128 -2.84 0.83 -0.33
CA GLY A 128 -2.17 1.21 -1.57
C GLY A 128 -1.06 2.25 -1.38
N VAL A 129 -1.30 3.29 -0.58
CA VAL A 129 -0.37 4.42 -0.39
C VAL A 129 0.71 4.10 0.65
N PHE A 130 0.31 3.58 1.81
CA PHE A 130 1.20 3.42 2.97
C PHE A 130 1.66 1.97 3.19
N ALA A 131 1.09 1.00 2.46
CA ALA A 131 1.31 -0.44 2.68
C ALA A 131 0.87 -0.94 4.07
N ARG A 132 0.05 -0.14 4.78
CA ARG A 132 -0.54 -0.48 6.08
C ARG A 132 -1.74 0.45 6.37
N PRO A 133 -2.69 0.02 7.21
CA PRO A 133 -3.67 0.95 7.77
C PRO A 133 -2.99 1.97 8.70
N LEU A 134 -3.49 3.20 8.68
CA LEU A 134 -3.06 4.27 9.59
C LEU A 134 -3.91 4.25 10.86
N ASN A 135 -3.27 4.50 12.00
CA ASN A 135 -3.96 4.72 13.26
C ASN A 135 -4.30 6.20 13.40
N GLY A 136 -5.53 6.49 13.80
CA GLY A 136 -6.01 7.86 13.94
C GLY A 136 -7.06 8.02 15.02
N PHE A 137 -7.43 9.29 15.25
CA PHE A 137 -8.52 9.70 16.15
C PHE A 137 -9.36 10.79 15.46
N GLU A 138 -10.62 10.92 15.85
CA GLU A 138 -11.51 11.96 15.30
C GLU A 138 -11.14 13.33 15.87
N ASP A 139 -11.19 14.36 15.04
CA ASP A 139 -11.01 15.76 15.44
C ASP A 139 -11.80 16.68 14.49
N GLU A 140 -11.82 17.97 14.79
CA GLU A 140 -12.53 18.96 13.99
C GLU A 140 -11.58 20.06 13.49
N LEU A 141 -11.81 20.51 12.26
CA LEU A 141 -11.18 21.69 11.70
C LEU A 141 -12.16 22.86 11.76
N PRO A 142 -12.01 23.80 12.71
CA PRO A 142 -12.93 24.94 12.86
C PRO A 142 -12.68 26.02 11.81
N SER A 143 -13.71 26.80 11.49
CA SER A 143 -13.68 27.91 10.51
C SER A 143 -13.43 27.51 9.06
N TYR A 144 -13.62 26.23 8.73
CA TYR A 144 -13.57 25.70 7.37
C TYR A 144 -14.87 24.97 7.05
N ILE A 145 -15.20 24.95 5.76
CA ILE A 145 -16.22 24.08 5.17
C ILE A 145 -15.64 23.33 3.97
N ILE A 146 -16.26 22.22 3.61
CA ILE A 146 -16.00 21.58 2.32
C ILE A 146 -16.71 22.42 1.26
N SER A 147 -15.96 22.97 0.30
CA SER A 147 -16.51 23.81 -0.75
C SER A 147 -17.40 23.00 -1.71
N ASP A 148 -18.51 23.61 -2.15
CA ASP A 148 -19.36 23.07 -3.21
C ASP A 148 -18.68 23.14 -4.59
N GLN A 149 -17.68 24.00 -4.76
CA GLN A 149 -16.86 24.06 -5.97
C GLN A 149 -15.79 22.97 -5.94
N LYS A 150 -16.16 21.80 -6.46
CA LYS A 150 -15.22 20.69 -6.65
C LYS A 150 -14.25 21.00 -7.78
N ILE A 151 -12.97 20.63 -7.64
CA ILE A 151 -12.07 20.62 -8.80
C ILE A 151 -12.56 19.54 -9.76
N ALA A 152 -12.75 19.91 -11.03
CA ALA A 152 -13.23 19.01 -12.09
C ALA A 152 -14.51 18.23 -11.72
N ASP A 153 -15.41 18.81 -10.93
CA ASP A 153 -16.66 18.20 -10.41
C ASP A 153 -16.48 16.95 -9.52
N LEU A 154 -15.23 16.57 -9.20
CA LEU A 154 -14.91 15.30 -8.53
C LEU A 154 -14.33 15.48 -7.13
N TYR A 155 -13.50 16.51 -6.90
CA TYR A 155 -12.69 16.56 -5.69
C TYR A 155 -13.09 17.69 -4.71
N PRO A 156 -13.47 17.36 -3.46
CA PRO A 156 -13.77 18.35 -2.44
C PRO A 156 -12.53 19.15 -2.02
N THR A 157 -12.69 20.44 -1.73
CA THR A 157 -11.62 21.29 -1.24
C THR A 157 -12.03 22.04 0.02
N LEU A 158 -11.05 22.35 0.88
CA LEU A 158 -11.26 23.19 2.05
C LEU A 158 -11.45 24.65 1.64
N GLN A 159 -12.52 25.27 2.15
CA GLN A 159 -12.74 26.70 2.06
C GLN A 159 -12.74 27.30 3.46
N HIS A 160 -11.81 28.21 3.73
CA HIS A 160 -11.79 28.96 4.99
C HIS A 160 -12.90 30.00 4.99
N THR A 161 -13.83 29.89 5.94
CA THR A 161 -14.97 30.81 6.09
C THR A 161 -14.73 31.87 7.17
N GLY A 162 -13.81 31.61 8.11
CA GLY A 162 -13.53 32.49 9.25
C GLY A 162 -14.66 32.55 10.28
N LYS A 163 -15.71 31.74 10.13
CA LYS A 163 -16.84 31.70 11.07
C LYS A 163 -16.65 30.60 12.09
N ALA A 164 -16.80 30.94 13.37
CA ALA A 164 -16.63 29.98 14.47
C ALA A 164 -17.70 28.87 14.51
N GLU A 165 -18.82 29.06 13.82
CA GLU A 165 -19.92 28.09 13.71
C GLU A 165 -19.67 27.00 12.64
N ASP A 166 -18.73 27.22 11.73
CA ASP A 166 -18.38 26.26 10.70
C ASP A 166 -17.29 25.32 11.21
N SER A 167 -17.49 24.01 11.08
CA SER A 167 -16.44 23.02 11.33
C SER A 167 -16.56 21.81 10.42
N ILE A 168 -15.41 21.18 10.13
CA ILE A 168 -15.36 19.91 9.40
C ILE A 168 -14.92 18.84 10.39
N LYS A 169 -15.73 17.78 10.52
CA LYS A 169 -15.33 16.56 11.21
C LYS A 169 -14.50 15.69 10.29
N GLY A 170 -13.39 15.19 10.79
CA GLY A 170 -12.48 14.35 10.01
C GLY A 170 -11.67 13.42 10.87
N GLN A 171 -10.83 12.63 10.19
CA GLN A 171 -9.95 11.67 10.83
C GLN A 171 -8.52 12.20 10.80
N VAL A 172 -7.87 12.21 11.97
CA VAL A 172 -6.46 12.60 12.11
C VAL A 172 -5.61 11.36 12.22
N TYR A 173 -4.66 11.20 11.29
CA TYR A 173 -3.70 10.11 11.30
C TYR A 173 -2.34 10.56 11.80
N THR A 174 -1.60 9.64 12.43
CA THR A 174 -0.21 9.88 12.85
C THR A 174 0.75 9.28 11.81
N LEU A 175 1.57 10.14 11.19
CA LEU A 175 2.48 9.77 10.09
C LEU A 175 3.94 10.07 10.44
N SER A 176 4.82 9.19 9.99
CA SER A 176 6.25 9.51 9.84
C SER A 176 6.49 10.53 8.72
N HIS A 177 7.67 11.14 8.71
CA HIS A 177 8.04 12.07 7.64
C HIS A 177 7.97 11.42 6.23
N GLN A 178 8.40 10.16 6.09
CA GLN A 178 8.36 9.43 4.82
C GLN A 178 6.93 9.12 4.39
N GLU A 179 6.04 8.76 5.32
CA GLU A 179 4.63 8.53 4.99
C GLU A 179 3.94 9.83 4.59
N LEU A 180 4.29 10.95 5.23
CA LEU A 180 3.78 12.25 4.84
C LEU A 180 4.20 12.61 3.40
N GLN A 181 5.44 12.27 2.99
CA GLN A 181 5.87 12.41 1.60
C GLN A 181 5.09 11.49 0.63
N LYS A 182 4.72 10.28 1.05
CA LYS A 182 3.87 9.39 0.23
C LYS A 182 2.46 9.96 0.06
N ALA A 183 1.92 10.59 1.10
CA ALA A 183 0.65 11.30 1.02
C ALA A 183 0.73 12.46 0.01
N ASP A 184 1.84 13.21 -0.01
CA ASP A 184 2.05 14.27 -1.01
C ASP A 184 2.01 13.73 -2.45
N VAL A 185 2.61 12.56 -2.68
CA VAL A 185 2.60 11.91 -4.01
C VAL A 185 1.20 11.43 -4.39
N TYR A 186 0.43 10.91 -3.43
CA TYR A 186 -0.94 10.44 -3.68
C TYR A 186 -1.89 11.58 -4.05
N GLU A 187 -1.83 12.69 -3.31
CA GLU A 187 -2.67 13.88 -3.54
C GLU A 187 -2.29 14.61 -4.84
N GLY A 188 -1.04 14.44 -5.28
CA GLY A 188 -0.56 14.89 -6.58
C GLY A 188 -0.45 16.41 -6.71
N GLU A 189 -0.40 16.89 -7.95
CA GLU A 189 -0.14 18.32 -8.21
C GLU A 189 -1.34 19.22 -7.91
N ALA A 190 -2.55 18.67 -7.91
CA ALA A 190 -3.81 19.41 -7.72
C ALA A 190 -4.00 19.93 -6.29
N TYR A 191 -3.27 19.36 -5.33
CA TYR A 191 -3.36 19.72 -3.92
C TYR A 191 -2.03 20.25 -3.39
N GLU A 192 -2.09 21.13 -2.40
CA GLU A 192 -0.95 21.50 -1.56
C GLU A 192 -1.25 21.22 -0.10
N ARG A 193 -0.18 20.97 0.67
CA ARG A 193 -0.27 20.70 2.09
C ARG A 193 -0.09 21.99 2.88
N ILE A 194 -1.06 22.29 3.74
CA ILE A 194 -1.04 23.45 4.64
C ILE A 194 -1.02 23.01 6.10
N GLU A 195 -0.38 23.79 6.97
CA GLU A 195 -0.42 23.58 8.42
C GLU A 195 -1.68 24.26 8.98
N ILE A 196 -2.46 23.50 9.74
CA ILE A 196 -3.72 23.93 10.36
C ILE A 196 -3.70 23.63 11.86
N GLN A 197 -4.57 24.32 12.60
CA GLN A 197 -4.83 24.03 14.00
C GLN A 197 -6.23 23.43 14.15
N LEU A 198 -6.31 22.26 14.77
CA LEU A 198 -7.55 21.54 15.00
C LEU A 198 -8.25 22.04 16.28
N ALA A 199 -9.52 21.68 16.46
CA ALA A 199 -10.30 22.02 17.65
C ALA A 199 -9.69 21.48 18.94
N SER A 200 -9.00 20.34 18.89
CA SER A 200 -8.20 19.81 20.01
C SER A 200 -6.97 20.65 20.38
N GLY A 201 -6.64 21.68 19.58
CA GLY A 201 -5.45 22.51 19.70
C GLY A 201 -4.19 21.91 19.07
N LYS A 202 -4.27 20.68 18.53
CA LYS A 202 -3.16 20.03 17.84
C LYS A 202 -2.88 20.71 16.50
N LYS A 203 -1.60 20.82 16.15
CA LYS A 203 -1.16 21.19 14.80
C LYS A 203 -1.17 19.96 13.92
N ALA A 204 -1.81 20.08 12.76
CA ALA A 204 -1.87 19.02 11.76
C ALA A 204 -1.63 19.60 10.37
N TRP A 205 -1.24 18.73 9.45
CA TRP A 205 -1.28 19.00 8.03
C TRP A 205 -2.67 18.71 7.48
N ALA A 206 -3.10 19.44 6.45
CA ALA A 206 -4.24 19.10 5.62
C ALA A 206 -3.94 19.45 4.16
N TYR A 207 -4.62 18.79 3.23
CA TYR A 207 -4.51 19.10 1.81
C TYR A 207 -5.63 20.06 1.38
N ILE A 208 -5.27 21.08 0.58
CA ILE A 208 -6.20 22.04 -0.03
C ILE A 208 -5.92 22.12 -1.54
N ALA A 209 -6.95 22.36 -2.33
CA ALA A 209 -6.83 22.57 -3.78
C ALA A 209 -5.90 23.75 -4.10
N LYS A 210 -5.02 23.57 -5.09
CA LYS A 210 -4.34 24.70 -5.73
C LYS A 210 -5.29 25.36 -6.75
N PHE A 211 -5.37 26.68 -6.73
CA PHE A 211 -6.09 27.51 -7.70
C PHE A 211 -5.14 28.24 -8.63
#